data_AF-A0A914P9T7-F1
#
_entry.id   AF-A0A914P9T7-F1
#
_cell.length_a   1.000
_cell.length_b   1.000
_cell.length_c   1.000
_cell.angle_alpha   90.00
_cell.angle_beta   90.00
_cell.angle_gamma   90.00
#
_symmetry.space_group_name_H-M   'P 1'
#
loop_
_entity.id
_entity.type
_entity.pdbx_description
1 polymer ?
#
loop_
_entity_poly.entity_id
_entity_poly.type
_entity_poly.pdbx_seq_one_letter_code
_entity_poly.pdbx_strand_id
1 'polypeptide(L)'
;MPIIQEEKRQLALLQAIRNLSDAATNLSTLSPLVISLLQIIQEHSNEEIVSCSCGILSNLTCNNSLNKETVVTSGGIEVLANALVRFTNIEDITEPTLCTMRHCTARHQYSQDAQDEVRKANAHGIILALLATRRPPIVKAALGLVRNCALSDINLQSLISERTIENDTIAGIAIEVLRQSGTILQQDFMASEDGVSMTEMVEGAVSALHQLARNKIIARQIYTDFMLVDIITKLLAFDEINSNEDDLMMREVLGLIYQLTKSSEGAKAVELSGPTPHIVDALQSKSKSVRAYASIILKNMGVDKPIEYRRRLQAETAAAAGMPNQGYSGEMEWEDGMEPELFNEMYNYASLDLKHVERDGSWYDTDL
;
A
#
# COMPACT_ATOMS: atom_id res chain seq x y z
N MET A 1 16.25 9.16 -43.09
CA MET A 1 15.63 7.86 -43.40
C MET A 1 16.16 6.71 -42.55
N PRO A 2 17.48 6.51 -42.34
CA PRO A 2 18.00 5.39 -41.55
C PRO A 2 17.55 5.39 -40.08
N ILE A 3 17.66 6.55 -39.41
CA ILE A 3 17.26 6.73 -38.00
C ILE A 3 15.77 6.40 -37.78
N ILE A 4 14.90 6.90 -38.66
CA ILE A 4 13.45 6.64 -38.61
C ILE A 4 13.14 5.14 -38.77
N GLN A 5 13.93 4.41 -39.55
CA GLN A 5 13.74 2.98 -39.76
C GLN A 5 14.24 2.16 -38.57
N GLU A 6 15.25 2.66 -37.86
CA GLU A 6 15.77 2.07 -36.63
C GLU A 6 14.80 2.25 -35.45
N GLU A 7 14.22 3.45 -35.27
CA GLU A 7 13.19 3.70 -34.25
C GLU A 7 11.95 2.83 -34.45
N LYS A 8 11.46 2.70 -35.69
CA LYS A 8 10.33 1.81 -36.01
C LYS A 8 10.62 0.35 -35.68
N ARG A 9 11.84 -0.11 -35.94
CA ARG A 9 12.27 -1.48 -35.60
C ARG A 9 12.36 -1.66 -34.08
N GLN A 10 12.94 -0.69 -33.37
CA GLN A 10 13.05 -0.70 -31.91
C GLN A 10 11.66 -0.74 -31.26
N LEU A 11 10.74 0.11 -31.70
CA LEU A 11 9.37 0.13 -31.20
C LEU A 11 8.67 -1.21 -31.41
N ALA A 12 8.78 -1.81 -32.61
CA ALA A 12 8.18 -3.11 -32.88
C ALA A 12 8.74 -4.23 -31.97
N LEU A 13 10.05 -4.19 -31.67
CA LEU A 13 10.67 -5.12 -30.73
C LEU A 13 10.16 -4.89 -29.30
N LEU A 14 10.09 -3.65 -28.83
CA LEU A 14 9.58 -3.32 -27.50
C LEU A 14 8.11 -3.73 -27.34
N GLN A 15 7.28 -3.50 -28.36
CA GLN A 15 5.88 -3.96 -28.36
C GLN A 15 5.79 -5.49 -28.24
N ALA A 16 6.65 -6.23 -28.96
CA ALA A 16 6.69 -7.68 -28.85
C ALA A 16 7.15 -8.13 -27.45
N ILE A 17 8.16 -7.49 -26.87
CA ILE A 17 8.63 -7.79 -25.51
C ILE A 17 7.55 -7.49 -24.48
N ARG A 18 6.83 -6.37 -24.61
CA ARG A 18 5.75 -5.97 -23.70
C ARG A 18 4.63 -7.01 -23.64
N ASN A 19 4.30 -7.62 -24.78
CA ASN A 19 3.27 -8.67 -24.83
C ASN A 19 3.74 -10.03 -24.27
N LEU A 20 5.03 -10.18 -23.96
CA LEU A 20 5.61 -11.40 -23.41
C LEU A 20 6.06 -11.22 -21.95
N SER A 21 6.12 -9.97 -21.46
CA SER A 21 6.81 -9.64 -20.21
C SER A 21 6.05 -10.08 -18.95
N ASP A 22 4.72 -10.17 -19.01
CA ASP A 22 3.85 -10.71 -17.96
C ASP A 22 4.11 -12.20 -17.70
N ALA A 23 4.36 -12.98 -18.76
CA ALA A 23 4.73 -14.39 -18.66
C ALA A 23 6.21 -14.62 -18.32
N ALA A 24 7.06 -13.59 -18.47
CA ALA A 24 8.50 -13.68 -18.31
C ALA A 24 9.00 -13.36 -16.89
N THR A 25 8.10 -13.04 -15.95
CA THR A 25 8.41 -12.61 -14.58
C THR A 25 9.19 -13.64 -13.76
N ASN A 26 9.19 -14.92 -14.13
CA ASN A 26 9.96 -15.96 -13.43
C ASN A 26 11.36 -16.20 -14.00
N LEU A 27 11.77 -15.48 -15.04
CA LEU A 27 13.09 -15.64 -15.64
C LEU A 27 14.17 -14.89 -14.84
N SER A 28 15.29 -15.57 -14.57
CA SER A 28 16.43 -15.02 -13.81
C SER A 28 17.50 -14.35 -14.68
N THR A 29 17.34 -14.37 -16.01
CA THR A 29 18.35 -13.89 -16.97
C THR A 29 18.08 -12.49 -17.51
N LEU A 30 17.06 -11.79 -16.99
CA LEU A 30 16.54 -10.56 -17.57
C LEU A 30 17.23 -9.27 -17.08
N SER A 31 18.18 -9.35 -16.15
CA SER A 31 18.90 -8.15 -15.65
C SER A 31 19.49 -7.25 -16.76
N PRO A 32 20.13 -7.78 -17.84
CA PRO A 32 20.62 -6.93 -18.93
C PRO A 32 19.50 -6.21 -19.69
N LEU A 33 18.33 -6.84 -19.83
CA LEU A 33 17.16 -6.22 -20.45
C LEU A 33 16.62 -5.10 -19.54
N VAL A 34 16.50 -5.34 -18.24
CA VAL A 34 16.08 -4.32 -17.26
C VAL A 34 16.98 -3.08 -17.33
N ILE A 35 18.31 -3.26 -17.34
CA ILE A 35 19.27 -2.16 -17.47
C ILE A 35 19.08 -1.41 -18.80
N SER A 36 18.90 -2.13 -19.90
CA SER A 36 18.69 -1.54 -21.22
C SER A 36 17.39 -0.72 -21.27
N LEU A 37 16.32 -1.18 -20.63
CA LEU A 37 15.04 -0.45 -20.57
C LEU A 37 15.17 0.84 -19.76
N LEU A 38 15.90 0.82 -18.64
CA LEU A 38 16.19 2.04 -17.86
C LEU A 38 16.97 3.06 -18.71
N GLN A 39 17.98 2.61 -19.46
CA GLN A 39 18.72 3.48 -20.37
C GLN A 39 17.79 4.08 -21.46
N ILE A 40 16.90 3.26 -22.03
CA ILE A 40 15.92 3.75 -23.02
C ILE A 40 15.02 4.84 -22.43
N ILE A 41 14.48 4.62 -21.22
CA ILE A 41 13.63 5.60 -20.52
C ILE A 41 14.40 6.90 -20.25
N GLN A 42 15.67 6.80 -19.86
CA GLN A 42 16.50 7.95 -19.56
C GLN A 42 16.82 8.79 -20.82
N GLU A 43 17.14 8.14 -21.94
CA GLU A 43 17.72 8.81 -23.12
C GLU A 43 16.69 9.20 -24.19
N HIS A 44 15.61 8.42 -24.37
CA HIS A 44 14.64 8.68 -25.44
C HIS A 44 13.59 9.72 -25.04
N SER A 45 13.19 10.55 -26.01
CA SER A 45 12.06 11.50 -25.89
C SER A 45 10.78 11.02 -26.58
N ASN A 46 10.83 9.91 -27.33
CA ASN A 46 9.66 9.36 -28.02
C ASN A 46 8.74 8.66 -27.02
N GLU A 47 7.54 9.20 -26.84
CA GLU A 47 6.55 8.74 -25.86
C GLU A 47 6.15 7.27 -26.05
N GLU A 48 6.02 6.77 -27.29
CA GLU A 48 5.64 5.38 -27.56
C GLU A 48 6.75 4.40 -27.14
N ILE A 49 8.02 4.75 -27.39
CA ILE A 49 9.18 3.94 -26.99
C ILE A 49 9.31 3.92 -25.46
N VAL A 50 9.18 5.07 -24.82
CA VAL A 50 9.27 5.20 -23.36
C VAL A 50 8.11 4.46 -22.69
N SER A 51 6.88 4.63 -23.16
CA SER A 51 5.69 3.92 -22.66
C SER A 51 5.87 2.41 -22.76
N CYS A 52 6.31 1.89 -23.92
CA CYS A 52 6.57 0.46 -24.04
C CYS A 52 7.62 -0.02 -23.03
N SER A 53 8.67 0.78 -22.81
CA SER A 53 9.77 0.44 -21.90
C SER A 53 9.31 0.42 -20.44
N CYS A 54 8.53 1.42 -20.01
CA CYS A 54 7.93 1.47 -18.67
C CYS A 54 6.97 0.31 -18.46
N GLY A 55 6.11 -0.01 -19.44
CA GLY A 55 5.19 -1.15 -19.36
C GLY A 55 5.91 -2.49 -19.23
N ILE A 56 7.02 -2.69 -19.97
CA ILE A 56 7.84 -3.90 -19.81
C ILE A 56 8.44 -3.96 -18.40
N LEU A 57 9.03 -2.87 -17.90
CA LEU A 57 9.62 -2.83 -16.56
C LEU A 57 8.59 -3.10 -15.46
N SER A 58 7.38 -2.55 -15.58
CA SER A 58 6.29 -2.78 -14.61
C SER A 58 5.99 -4.27 -14.48
N ASN A 59 5.82 -4.96 -15.62
CA ASN A 59 5.59 -6.40 -15.65
C ASN A 59 6.78 -7.17 -15.07
N LEU A 60 8.00 -6.89 -15.56
CA LEU A 60 9.20 -7.64 -15.16
C LEU A 60 9.56 -7.48 -13.67
N THR A 61 9.19 -6.37 -13.04
CA THR A 61 9.43 -6.14 -11.61
C THR A 61 8.31 -6.68 -10.73
N CYS A 62 7.14 -6.99 -11.29
CA CYS A 62 6.04 -7.59 -10.55
C CYS A 62 6.46 -8.96 -10.01
N ASN A 63 6.42 -9.10 -8.67
CA ASN A 63 6.76 -10.33 -7.94
C ASN A 63 8.12 -11.00 -8.30
N ASN A 64 9.10 -10.25 -8.84
CA ASN A 64 10.45 -10.74 -9.10
C ASN A 64 11.51 -9.92 -8.35
N SER A 65 12.05 -10.49 -7.26
CA SER A 65 13.08 -9.82 -6.44
C SER A 65 14.35 -9.48 -7.22
N LEU A 66 14.83 -10.35 -8.12
CA LEU A 66 16.05 -10.09 -8.87
C LEU A 66 15.91 -8.89 -9.81
N ASN A 67 14.79 -8.75 -10.49
CA ASN A 67 14.52 -7.62 -11.38
C ASN A 67 14.33 -6.33 -10.57
N LYS A 68 13.62 -6.39 -9.44
CA LYS A 68 13.50 -5.25 -8.51
C LYS A 68 14.87 -4.77 -8.03
N GLU A 69 15.72 -5.71 -7.57
CA GLU A 69 17.08 -5.43 -7.13
C GLU A 69 17.95 -4.88 -8.26
N THR A 70 17.80 -5.40 -9.49
CA THR A 70 18.50 -4.87 -10.67
C THR A 70 18.11 -3.41 -10.94
N VAL A 71 16.82 -3.07 -10.87
CA VAL A 71 16.37 -1.68 -11.02
C VAL A 71 17.03 -0.78 -9.98
N VAL A 72 16.99 -1.16 -8.71
CA VAL A 72 17.53 -0.33 -7.61
C VAL A 72 19.04 -0.18 -7.71
N THR A 73 19.78 -1.27 -7.88
CA THR A 73 21.25 -1.26 -7.95
C THR A 73 21.81 -0.58 -9.20
N SER A 74 20.98 -0.39 -10.24
CA SER A 74 21.34 0.32 -11.47
C SER A 74 20.95 1.80 -11.46
N GLY A 75 20.55 2.36 -10.31
CA GLY A 75 20.10 3.76 -10.22
C GLY A 75 18.71 4.00 -10.82
N GLY A 76 17.92 2.94 -11.01
CA GLY A 76 16.64 3.02 -11.72
C GLY A 76 15.58 3.88 -11.02
N ILE A 77 15.63 4.03 -9.70
CA ILE A 77 14.67 4.89 -8.97
C ILE A 77 14.79 6.35 -9.40
N GLU A 78 16.02 6.87 -9.55
CA GLU A 78 16.25 8.24 -10.05
C GLU A 78 15.80 8.38 -11.51
N VAL A 79 16.08 7.39 -12.36
CA VAL A 79 15.64 7.36 -13.76
C VAL A 79 14.11 7.43 -13.86
N LEU A 80 13.41 6.61 -13.07
CA LEU A 80 11.94 6.55 -13.05
C LEU A 80 11.34 7.84 -12.48
N ALA A 81 11.92 8.40 -11.41
CA ALA A 81 11.49 9.70 -10.86
C ALA A 81 11.59 10.82 -11.92
N ASN A 82 12.70 10.87 -12.66
CA ASN A 82 12.87 11.84 -13.75
C ASN A 82 11.89 11.58 -14.91
N ALA A 83 11.53 10.33 -15.19
CA ALA A 83 10.53 10.00 -16.20
C ALA A 83 9.13 10.53 -15.81
N LEU A 84 8.72 10.42 -14.54
CA LEU A 84 7.45 10.98 -14.04
C LEU A 84 7.36 12.49 -14.24
N VAL A 85 8.48 13.21 -14.10
CA VAL A 85 8.54 14.66 -14.32
C VAL A 85 8.46 14.98 -15.81
N ARG A 86 9.24 14.27 -16.64
CA ARG A 86 9.32 14.51 -18.09
C ARG A 86 8.01 14.22 -18.82
N PHE A 87 7.29 13.19 -18.38
CA PHE A 87 6.09 12.68 -19.06
C PHE A 87 4.85 12.77 -18.18
N THR A 88 4.77 13.78 -17.31
CA THR A 88 3.75 13.86 -16.24
C THR A 88 2.30 13.79 -16.71
N ASN A 89 2.03 14.16 -17.97
CA ASN A 89 0.69 14.17 -18.56
C ASN A 89 0.41 12.95 -19.45
N ILE A 90 1.29 11.94 -19.47
CA ILE A 90 1.17 10.75 -20.33
C ILE A 90 0.90 9.54 -19.44
N GLU A 91 -0.37 9.19 -19.26
CA GLU A 91 -0.80 8.09 -18.37
C GLU A 91 -0.13 6.75 -18.71
N ASP A 92 0.01 6.45 -20.00
CA ASP A 92 0.71 5.26 -20.53
C ASP A 92 2.21 5.18 -20.16
N ILE A 93 2.77 6.24 -19.58
CA ILE A 93 4.13 6.29 -19.02
C ILE A 93 4.06 6.39 -17.50
N THR A 94 3.24 7.29 -16.95
CA THR A 94 3.22 7.56 -15.50
C THR A 94 2.66 6.40 -14.69
N GLU A 95 1.60 5.75 -15.16
CA GLU A 95 1.01 4.58 -14.49
C GLU A 95 2.04 3.44 -14.33
N PRO A 96 2.67 2.93 -15.42
CA PRO A 96 3.59 1.80 -15.28
C PRO A 96 4.89 2.19 -14.58
N THR A 97 5.28 3.46 -14.64
CA THR A 97 6.43 3.99 -13.89
C THR A 97 6.15 3.98 -12.38
N LEU A 98 4.98 4.45 -11.94
CA LEU A 98 4.55 4.39 -10.54
C LEU A 98 4.46 2.94 -10.05
N CYS A 99 3.90 2.04 -10.86
CA CYS A 99 3.83 0.61 -10.56
C CYS A 99 5.23 -0.02 -10.40
N THR A 100 6.17 0.27 -11.31
CA THR A 100 7.57 -0.18 -11.18
C THR A 100 8.20 0.32 -9.88
N MET A 101 8.06 1.61 -9.56
CA MET A 101 8.58 2.19 -8.31
C MET A 101 7.92 1.57 -7.07
N ARG A 102 6.61 1.31 -7.11
CA ARG A 102 5.87 0.59 -6.06
C ARG A 102 6.44 -0.83 -5.87
N HIS A 103 6.68 -1.56 -6.96
CA HIS A 103 7.25 -2.91 -6.89
C HIS A 103 8.65 -2.92 -6.27
N CYS A 104 9.49 -1.94 -6.62
CA CYS A 104 10.88 -1.80 -6.16
C CYS A 104 11.02 -1.18 -4.75
N THR A 105 9.94 -0.79 -4.09
CA THR A 105 9.98 -0.21 -2.74
C THR A 105 9.49 -1.19 -1.67
N ALA A 106 9.27 -2.47 -2.01
CA ALA A 106 8.82 -3.50 -1.09
C ALA A 106 9.22 -4.93 -1.50
N ARG A 107 9.36 -5.81 -0.50
CA ARG A 107 9.54 -7.28 -0.66
C ARG A 107 10.84 -7.71 -1.38
N HIS A 108 11.96 -7.04 -1.11
CA HIS A 108 13.32 -7.48 -1.47
C HIS A 108 14.37 -6.75 -0.61
N GLN A 109 15.63 -7.20 -0.65
CA GLN A 109 16.69 -6.73 0.26
C GLN A 109 17.03 -5.23 0.16
N TYR A 110 16.87 -4.63 -1.03
CA TYR A 110 17.15 -3.20 -1.29
C TYR A 110 15.91 -2.30 -1.21
N SER A 111 14.80 -2.78 -0.68
CA SER A 111 13.53 -2.02 -0.67
C SER A 111 13.63 -0.73 0.15
N GLN A 112 14.33 -0.76 1.29
CA GLN A 112 14.56 0.44 2.11
C GLN A 112 15.44 1.47 1.38
N ASP A 113 16.50 1.02 0.70
CA ASP A 113 17.35 1.90 -0.12
C ASP A 113 16.54 2.57 -1.23
N ALA A 114 15.65 1.81 -1.88
CA ALA A 114 14.75 2.35 -2.90
C ALA A 114 13.79 3.39 -2.33
N GLN A 115 13.20 3.14 -1.15
CA GLN A 115 12.33 4.12 -0.47
C GLN A 115 13.07 5.43 -0.19
N ASP A 116 14.31 5.35 0.32
CA ASP A 116 15.15 6.53 0.55
C ASP A 116 15.52 7.24 -0.76
N GLU A 117 15.73 6.49 -1.84
CA GLU A 117 16.09 7.05 -3.13
C GLU A 117 14.93 7.81 -3.78
N VAL A 118 13.68 7.39 -3.59
CA VAL A 118 12.49 8.17 -4.01
C VAL A 118 12.54 9.59 -3.42
N ARG A 119 12.88 9.71 -2.13
CA ARG A 119 13.04 11.00 -1.46
C ARG A 119 14.25 11.77 -1.97
N LYS A 120 15.42 11.14 -2.11
CA LYS A 120 16.65 11.80 -2.58
C LYS A 120 16.52 12.33 -4.01
N ALA A 121 15.77 11.62 -4.85
CA ALA A 121 15.41 12.04 -6.21
C ALA A 121 14.32 13.14 -6.24
N ASN A 122 13.87 13.65 -5.08
CA ASN A 122 12.81 14.66 -4.95
C ASN A 122 11.48 14.24 -5.61
N ALA A 123 11.16 12.94 -5.60
CA ALA A 123 10.00 12.42 -6.30
C ALA A 123 8.67 12.61 -5.54
N HIS A 124 8.68 12.95 -4.25
CA HIS A 124 7.44 13.12 -3.48
C HIS A 124 6.52 14.22 -4.05
N GLY A 125 7.10 15.34 -4.52
CA GLY A 125 6.33 16.40 -5.16
C GLY A 125 5.63 15.96 -6.45
N ILE A 126 6.29 15.16 -7.30
CA ILE A 126 5.67 14.64 -8.54
C ILE A 126 4.64 13.55 -8.23
N ILE A 127 4.85 12.74 -7.19
CA ILE A 127 3.86 11.77 -6.71
C ILE A 127 2.59 12.50 -6.24
N LEU A 128 2.74 13.61 -5.49
CA LEU A 128 1.60 14.43 -5.09
C LEU A 128 0.90 15.07 -6.30
N ALA A 129 1.64 15.58 -7.27
CA ALA A 129 1.06 16.13 -8.51
C ALA A 129 0.24 15.08 -9.27
N LEU A 130 0.74 13.84 -9.35
CA LEU A 130 0.04 12.71 -9.98
C LEU A 130 -1.22 12.30 -9.18
N LEU A 131 -1.16 12.28 -7.85
CA LEU A 131 -2.35 12.09 -7.00
C LEU A 131 -3.40 13.18 -7.25
N ALA A 132 -2.97 14.43 -7.42
CA ALA A 132 -3.85 15.58 -7.66
C ALA A 132 -4.56 15.54 -9.02
N THR A 133 -4.14 14.66 -9.95
CA THR A 133 -4.86 14.44 -11.22
C THR A 133 -6.22 13.77 -11.01
N ARG A 134 -6.43 13.08 -9.88
CA ARG A 134 -7.63 12.29 -9.56
C ARG A 134 -7.98 11.23 -10.60
N ARG A 135 -7.02 10.81 -11.42
CA ARG A 135 -7.21 9.73 -12.40
C ARG A 135 -7.11 8.38 -11.69
N PRO A 136 -8.15 7.52 -11.67
CA PRO A 136 -8.18 6.33 -10.82
C PRO A 136 -6.96 5.40 -11.00
N PRO A 137 -6.49 5.06 -12.22
CA PRO A 137 -5.30 4.21 -12.38
C PRO A 137 -4.03 4.82 -11.78
N ILE A 138 -3.84 6.13 -11.98
CA ILE A 138 -2.70 6.88 -11.45
C ILE A 138 -2.77 6.97 -9.92
N VAL A 139 -3.96 7.25 -9.37
CA VAL A 139 -4.18 7.36 -7.94
C VAL A 139 -3.93 6.01 -7.25
N LYS A 140 -4.46 4.89 -7.80
CA LYS A 140 -4.19 3.53 -7.30
C LYS A 140 -2.68 3.26 -7.25
N ALA A 141 -1.96 3.50 -8.35
CA ALA A 141 -0.53 3.28 -8.42
C ALA A 141 0.27 4.16 -7.44
N ALA A 142 -0.06 5.46 -7.38
CA ALA A 142 0.61 6.43 -6.52
C ALA A 142 0.35 6.17 -5.03
N LEU A 143 -0.87 5.79 -4.62
CA LEU A 143 -1.17 5.45 -3.22
C LEU A 143 -0.36 4.22 -2.76
N GLY A 144 -0.21 3.22 -3.63
CA GLY A 144 0.65 2.06 -3.35
C GLY A 144 2.12 2.44 -3.14
N LEU A 145 2.65 3.37 -3.95
CA LEU A 145 4.01 3.89 -3.76
C LEU A 145 4.12 4.71 -2.46
N VAL A 146 3.15 5.58 -2.17
CA VAL A 146 3.10 6.38 -0.93
C VAL A 146 3.11 5.49 0.30
N ARG A 147 2.29 4.42 0.31
CA ARG A 147 2.27 3.41 1.38
C ARG A 147 3.68 2.89 1.67
N ASN A 148 4.41 2.47 0.63
CA ASN A 148 5.75 1.92 0.77
C ASN A 148 6.77 2.98 1.24
N CYS A 149 6.70 4.20 0.69
CA CYS A 149 7.60 5.27 1.10
C CYS A 149 7.38 5.69 2.56
N ALA A 150 6.12 5.68 3.04
CA ALA A 150 5.74 6.05 4.41
C ALA A 150 6.18 5.05 5.49
N LEU A 151 6.75 3.90 5.09
CA LEU A 151 7.37 2.94 6.01
C LEU A 151 8.58 3.54 6.74
N SER A 152 9.33 4.41 6.08
CA SER A 152 10.44 5.17 6.68
C SER A 152 9.93 6.45 7.33
N ASP A 153 10.32 6.70 8.59
CA ASP A 153 9.92 7.92 9.32
C ASP A 153 10.42 9.20 8.65
N ILE A 154 11.62 9.17 8.07
CA ILE A 154 12.21 10.33 7.38
C ILE A 154 11.39 10.63 6.12
N ASN A 155 10.98 9.59 5.39
CA ASN A 155 10.14 9.73 4.22
C ASN A 155 8.73 10.18 4.60
N LEU A 156 8.16 9.63 5.67
CA LEU A 156 6.87 10.07 6.20
C LEU A 156 6.86 11.58 6.46
N GLN A 157 7.88 12.13 7.12
CA GLN A 157 7.99 13.57 7.34
C GLN A 157 8.06 14.37 6.04
N SER A 158 8.79 13.88 5.04
CA SER A 158 8.85 14.52 3.72
C SER A 158 7.50 14.48 3.00
N LEU A 159 6.85 13.31 2.92
CA LEU A 159 5.55 13.11 2.28
C LEU A 159 4.46 14.02 2.87
N ILE A 160 4.36 14.11 4.21
CA ILE A 160 3.33 14.95 4.86
C ILE A 160 3.61 16.46 4.74
N SER A 161 4.82 16.85 4.31
CA SER A 161 5.20 18.24 4.11
C SER A 161 4.92 18.75 2.69
N GLU A 162 4.75 17.85 1.72
CA GLU A 162 4.46 18.20 0.33
C GLU A 162 3.12 18.90 0.16
N ARG A 163 3.08 19.93 -0.68
CA ARG A 163 1.88 20.71 -0.99
C ARG A 163 1.80 20.99 -2.48
N THR A 164 0.59 20.91 -3.05
CA THR A 164 0.32 21.50 -4.36
C THR A 164 0.12 23.02 -4.25
N ILE A 165 -0.07 23.69 -5.38
CA ILE A 165 -0.38 25.13 -5.43
C ILE A 165 -1.74 25.40 -4.77
N GLU A 166 -2.68 24.46 -4.92
CA GLU A 166 -4.02 24.45 -4.32
C GLU A 166 -3.99 24.04 -2.84
N ASN A 167 -2.78 23.81 -2.28
CA ASN A 167 -2.55 23.38 -0.91
C ASN A 167 -3.11 21.98 -0.60
N ASP A 168 -3.27 21.14 -1.63
CA ASP A 168 -3.56 19.72 -1.45
C ASP A 168 -2.37 19.03 -0.78
N THR A 169 -2.68 17.99 -0.02
CA THR A 169 -1.70 17.14 0.66
C THR A 169 -1.92 15.71 0.26
N ILE A 170 -0.88 14.88 0.35
CA ILE A 170 -0.98 13.44 0.09
C ILE A 170 -2.06 12.81 0.99
N ALA A 171 -2.04 13.12 2.29
CA ALA A 171 -3.03 12.62 3.24
C ALA A 171 -4.46 13.12 2.94
N GLY A 172 -4.60 14.39 2.54
CA GLY A 172 -5.89 14.98 2.17
C GLY A 172 -6.52 14.30 0.97
N ILE A 173 -5.72 14.04 -0.09
CA ILE A 173 -6.20 13.30 -1.27
C ILE A 173 -6.53 11.85 -0.91
N ALA A 174 -5.69 11.16 -0.12
CA ALA A 174 -5.96 9.80 0.31
C ALA A 174 -7.27 9.69 1.14
N ILE A 175 -7.53 10.66 2.01
CA ILE A 175 -8.80 10.80 2.76
C ILE A 175 -9.97 11.00 1.80
N GLU A 176 -9.83 11.88 0.81
CA GLU A 176 -10.88 12.13 -0.17
C GLU A 176 -11.21 10.88 -0.99
N VAL A 177 -10.19 10.17 -1.46
CA VAL A 177 -10.35 8.90 -2.19
C VAL A 177 -11.07 7.87 -1.33
N LEU A 178 -10.65 7.66 -0.08
CA LEU A 178 -11.32 6.73 0.82
C LEU A 178 -12.78 7.12 1.06
N ARG A 179 -13.07 8.42 1.23
CA ARG A 179 -14.43 8.91 1.44
C ARG A 179 -15.31 8.65 0.21
N GLN A 180 -14.82 8.97 -0.99
CA GLN A 180 -15.56 8.82 -2.24
C GLN A 180 -15.77 7.34 -2.57
N SER A 181 -14.69 6.58 -2.72
CA SER A 181 -14.73 5.17 -3.10
C SER A 181 -15.44 4.33 -2.04
N GLY A 182 -15.21 4.60 -0.75
CA GLY A 182 -15.89 3.90 0.34
C GLY A 182 -17.40 4.18 0.40
N THR A 183 -17.84 5.39 0.03
CA THR A 183 -19.28 5.70 -0.08
C THR A 183 -19.90 4.96 -1.26
N ILE A 184 -19.21 4.91 -2.40
CA ILE A 184 -19.69 4.18 -3.58
C ILE A 184 -19.75 2.67 -3.28
N LEU A 185 -18.72 2.12 -2.65
CA LEU A 185 -18.65 0.70 -2.28
C LEU A 185 -19.82 0.26 -1.39
N GLN A 186 -20.31 1.15 -0.50
CA GLN A 186 -21.51 0.89 0.31
C GLN A 186 -22.81 0.77 -0.49
N GLN A 187 -22.85 1.31 -1.71
CA GLN A 187 -24.01 1.26 -2.58
C GLN A 187 -23.88 0.13 -3.61
N ASP A 188 -22.68 -0.05 -4.15
CA ASP A 188 -22.35 -1.05 -5.16
C ASP A 188 -20.91 -1.53 -4.97
N PHE A 189 -20.76 -2.74 -4.46
CA PHE A 189 -19.46 -3.36 -4.22
C PHE A 189 -18.71 -3.70 -5.53
N MET A 190 -19.42 -3.76 -6.67
CA MET A 190 -18.85 -4.08 -7.98
C MET A 190 -18.57 -2.83 -8.82
N ALA A 191 -18.76 -1.63 -8.25
CA ALA A 191 -18.52 -0.38 -8.94
C ALA A 191 -17.05 -0.25 -9.38
N SER A 192 -16.86 0.32 -10.57
CA SER A 192 -15.54 0.64 -11.12
C SER A 192 -15.58 1.95 -11.90
N GLU A 193 -14.42 2.61 -11.98
CA GLU A 193 -14.19 3.82 -12.75
C GLU A 193 -12.88 3.67 -13.53
N ASP A 194 -12.90 3.93 -14.84
CA ASP A 194 -11.74 3.80 -15.73
C ASP A 194 -11.01 2.46 -15.63
N GLY A 195 -11.78 1.37 -15.42
CA GLY A 195 -11.24 0.01 -15.32
C GLY A 195 -10.66 -0.34 -13.95
N VAL A 196 -10.72 0.57 -12.97
CA VAL A 196 -10.29 0.32 -11.59
C VAL A 196 -11.51 0.13 -10.69
N SER A 197 -11.55 -0.94 -9.92
CA SER A 197 -12.66 -1.18 -8.98
C SER A 197 -12.58 -0.25 -7.76
N MET A 198 -13.75 0.07 -7.18
CA MET A 198 -13.80 0.86 -5.95
C MET A 198 -13.15 0.13 -4.77
N THR A 199 -13.16 -1.21 -4.78
CA THR A 199 -12.47 -2.03 -3.78
C THR A 199 -10.97 -1.78 -3.79
N GLU A 200 -10.33 -1.75 -4.96
CA GLU A 200 -8.90 -1.46 -5.09
C GLU A 200 -8.56 -0.03 -4.68
N MET A 201 -9.43 0.93 -5.02
CA MET A 201 -9.26 2.32 -4.59
C MET A 201 -9.36 2.47 -3.06
N VAL A 202 -10.31 1.77 -2.44
CA VAL A 202 -10.45 1.72 -0.98
C VAL A 202 -9.23 1.06 -0.35
N GLU A 203 -8.77 -0.08 -0.87
CA GLU A 203 -7.61 -0.79 -0.34
C GLU A 203 -6.36 0.08 -0.39
N GLY A 204 -6.09 0.70 -1.54
CA GLY A 204 -4.95 1.59 -1.73
C GLY A 204 -4.98 2.79 -0.77
N ALA A 205 -6.16 3.41 -0.61
CA ALA A 205 -6.33 4.56 0.29
C ALA A 205 -6.19 4.17 1.77
N VAL A 206 -6.83 3.09 2.20
CA VAL A 206 -6.72 2.56 3.57
C VAL A 206 -5.28 2.18 3.87
N SER A 207 -4.61 1.48 2.97
CA SER A 207 -3.22 1.05 3.15
C SER A 207 -2.25 2.23 3.26
N ALA A 208 -2.41 3.25 2.41
CA ALA A 208 -1.62 4.47 2.50
C ALA A 208 -1.90 5.23 3.81
N LEU A 209 -3.17 5.39 4.18
CA LEU A 209 -3.56 6.07 5.41
C LEU A 209 -3.11 5.33 6.66
N HIS A 210 -3.09 4.00 6.67
CA HIS A 210 -2.53 3.20 7.76
C HIS A 210 -1.08 3.60 8.03
N GLN A 211 -0.25 3.76 6.99
CA GLN A 211 1.14 4.18 7.17
C GLN A 211 1.26 5.68 7.50
N LEU A 212 0.48 6.54 6.86
CA LEU A 212 0.51 7.99 7.12
C LEU A 212 0.00 8.35 8.53
N ALA A 213 -0.97 7.61 9.06
CA ALA A 213 -1.57 7.84 10.37
C ALA A 213 -0.65 7.49 11.55
N ARG A 214 0.54 6.91 11.30
CA ARG A 214 1.65 6.91 12.27
C ARG A 214 2.00 8.33 12.72
N ASN A 215 1.75 9.32 11.86
CA ASN A 215 1.77 10.72 12.24
C ASN A 215 0.48 11.14 12.97
N LYS A 216 0.63 11.67 14.19
CA LYS A 216 -0.49 12.07 15.07
C LYS A 216 -1.39 13.17 14.49
N ILE A 217 -0.86 14.06 13.65
CA ILE A 217 -1.65 15.12 13.00
C ILE A 217 -2.59 14.49 11.97
N ILE A 218 -2.09 13.55 11.19
CA ILE A 218 -2.89 12.81 10.20
C ILE A 218 -3.92 11.92 10.89
N ALA A 219 -3.54 11.17 11.92
CA ALA A 219 -4.50 10.38 12.72
C ALA A 219 -5.64 11.25 13.26
N ARG A 220 -5.30 12.44 13.78
CA ARG A 220 -6.30 13.42 14.24
C ARG A 220 -7.21 13.93 13.13
N GLN A 221 -6.67 14.21 11.95
CA GLN A 221 -7.48 14.60 10.80
C GLN A 221 -8.51 13.53 10.45
N ILE A 222 -8.14 12.25 10.55
CA ILE A 222 -9.03 11.12 10.26
C ILE A 222 -10.09 10.97 11.36
N TYR A 223 -9.71 10.86 12.64
CA TYR A 223 -10.68 10.57 13.69
C TYR A 223 -11.61 11.75 14.03
N THR A 224 -11.31 12.96 13.56
CA THR A 224 -12.20 14.13 13.71
C THR A 224 -13.24 14.23 12.58
N ASP A 225 -13.10 13.43 11.52
CA ASP A 225 -14.10 13.28 10.47
C ASP A 225 -15.01 12.08 10.77
N PHE A 226 -16.18 12.37 11.36
CA PHE A 226 -17.15 11.34 11.73
C PHE A 226 -17.62 10.48 10.54
N MET A 227 -17.77 11.08 9.35
CA MET A 227 -18.21 10.32 8.17
C MET A 227 -17.12 9.34 7.73
N LEU A 228 -15.87 9.76 7.76
CA LEU A 228 -14.75 8.89 7.40
C LEU A 228 -14.57 7.75 8.41
N VAL A 229 -14.67 8.03 9.70
CA VAL A 229 -14.62 6.98 10.75
C VAL A 229 -15.76 5.97 10.54
N ASP A 230 -16.99 6.44 10.30
CA ASP A 230 -18.15 5.59 10.00
C ASP A 230 -17.89 4.69 8.77
N ILE A 231 -17.36 5.26 7.68
CA ILE A 231 -16.95 4.49 6.48
C ILE A 231 -15.93 3.42 6.85
N ILE A 232 -14.84 3.78 7.53
CA ILE A 232 -13.77 2.85 7.94
C ILE A 232 -14.35 1.70 8.77
N THR A 233 -15.26 1.99 9.71
CA THR A 233 -15.87 0.95 10.54
C THR A 233 -16.87 0.07 9.80
N LYS A 234 -17.61 0.62 8.83
CA LYS A 234 -18.50 -0.15 7.98
C LYS A 234 -17.76 -1.07 7.03
N LEU A 235 -16.51 -0.75 6.67
CA LEU A 235 -15.68 -1.68 5.88
C LEU A 235 -15.49 -3.03 6.59
N LEU A 236 -15.38 -3.04 7.93
CA LEU A 236 -15.30 -4.27 8.72
C LEU A 236 -16.59 -5.11 8.68
N ALA A 237 -17.72 -4.51 8.32
CA ALA A 237 -19.02 -5.14 8.32
C ALA A 237 -19.38 -5.82 6.98
N PHE A 238 -18.61 -5.60 5.91
CA PHE A 238 -18.82 -6.32 4.65
C PHE A 238 -18.40 -7.78 4.79
N ASP A 239 -19.30 -8.68 4.42
CA ASP A 239 -19.01 -10.12 4.42
C ASP A 239 -17.88 -10.44 3.43
N GLU A 240 -17.82 -9.71 2.31
CA GLU A 240 -16.77 -9.80 1.29
C GLU A 240 -15.37 -9.41 1.81
N ILE A 241 -15.29 -8.65 2.91
CA ILE A 241 -14.03 -8.26 3.56
C ILE A 241 -13.78 -9.16 4.78
N ASN A 242 -14.78 -9.39 5.61
CA ASN A 242 -14.65 -10.13 6.87
C ASN A 242 -14.49 -11.65 6.67
N SER A 243 -15.11 -12.21 5.63
CA SER A 243 -15.09 -13.65 5.33
C SER A 243 -14.12 -14.02 4.21
N ASN A 244 -13.31 -13.07 3.75
CA ASN A 244 -12.38 -13.29 2.64
C ASN A 244 -11.22 -14.20 3.06
N GLU A 245 -10.76 -15.05 2.14
CA GLU A 245 -9.53 -15.82 2.33
C GLU A 245 -8.30 -14.90 2.28
N ASP A 246 -8.37 -13.82 1.48
CA ASP A 246 -7.39 -12.75 1.49
C ASP A 246 -7.67 -11.77 2.63
N ASP A 247 -6.76 -11.75 3.61
CA ASP A 247 -6.87 -10.92 4.78
C ASP A 247 -6.35 -9.49 4.58
N LEU A 248 -5.86 -9.13 3.39
CA LEU A 248 -5.20 -7.85 3.11
C LEU A 248 -6.08 -6.65 3.46
N MET A 249 -7.27 -6.54 2.88
CA MET A 249 -8.19 -5.43 3.15
C MET A 249 -8.55 -5.35 4.65
N MET A 250 -8.95 -6.48 5.26
CA MET A 250 -9.31 -6.54 6.67
C MET A 250 -8.15 -6.11 7.57
N ARG A 251 -6.93 -6.57 7.26
CA ARG A 251 -5.70 -6.21 7.96
C ARG A 251 -5.41 -4.72 7.86
N GLU A 252 -5.54 -4.12 6.68
CA GLU A 252 -5.24 -2.70 6.48
C GLU A 252 -6.30 -1.80 7.14
N VAL A 253 -7.58 -2.19 7.11
CA VAL A 253 -8.66 -1.48 7.84
C VAL A 253 -8.40 -1.51 9.34
N LEU A 254 -8.10 -2.69 9.91
CA LEU A 254 -7.76 -2.80 11.32
C LEU A 254 -6.45 -2.08 11.65
N GLY A 255 -5.45 -2.11 10.76
CA GLY A 255 -4.20 -1.37 10.92
C GLY A 255 -4.41 0.14 11.01
N LEU A 256 -5.28 0.69 10.15
CA LEU A 256 -5.67 2.09 10.23
C LEU A 256 -6.40 2.38 11.55
N ILE A 257 -7.40 1.58 11.93
CA ILE A 257 -8.12 1.74 13.21
C ILE A 257 -7.14 1.69 14.39
N TYR A 258 -6.17 0.77 14.38
CA TYR A 258 -5.13 0.70 15.39
C TYR A 258 -4.42 2.05 15.56
N GLN A 259 -3.96 2.68 14.46
CA GLN A 259 -3.31 4.00 14.54
C GLN A 259 -4.23 5.06 15.16
N LEU A 260 -5.53 5.06 14.83
CA LEU A 260 -6.50 6.01 15.39
C LEU A 260 -6.72 5.79 16.89
N THR A 261 -6.77 4.53 17.32
CA THR A 261 -7.00 4.17 18.73
C THR A 261 -5.79 4.36 19.64
N LYS A 262 -4.64 4.85 19.14
CA LYS A 262 -3.48 5.20 20.01
C LYS A 262 -3.69 6.45 20.87
N SER A 263 -4.85 7.09 20.79
CA SER A 263 -5.23 8.25 21.59
C SER A 263 -6.63 8.07 22.18
N SER A 264 -6.89 8.68 23.33
CA SER A 264 -8.20 8.62 23.98
C SER A 264 -9.30 9.20 23.09
N GLU A 265 -9.03 10.33 22.42
CA GLU A 265 -9.95 10.97 21.50
C GLU A 265 -10.27 10.08 20.30
N GLY A 266 -9.24 9.51 19.67
CA GLY A 266 -9.41 8.62 18.52
C GLY A 266 -10.10 7.30 18.89
N ALA A 267 -9.76 6.71 20.03
CA ALA A 267 -10.43 5.51 20.54
C ALA A 267 -11.93 5.76 20.82
N LYS A 268 -12.28 6.91 21.39
CA LYS A 268 -13.68 7.32 21.59
C LYS A 268 -14.39 7.55 20.27
N ALA A 269 -13.74 8.21 19.30
CA ALA A 269 -14.32 8.44 17.99
C ALA A 269 -14.63 7.13 17.25
N VAL A 270 -13.70 6.17 17.28
CA VAL A 270 -13.88 4.83 16.73
C VAL A 270 -14.98 4.07 17.49
N GLU A 271 -14.99 4.09 18.82
CA GLU A 271 -16.01 3.39 19.61
C GLU A 271 -17.43 3.91 19.30
N LEU A 272 -17.58 5.21 19.07
CA LEU A 272 -18.88 5.84 18.78
C LEU A 272 -19.53 5.35 17.48
N SER A 273 -18.76 4.85 16.49
CA SER A 273 -19.31 4.24 15.28
C SER A 273 -19.64 2.75 15.42
N GLY A 274 -19.42 2.17 16.61
CA GLY A 274 -19.86 0.81 16.96
C GLY A 274 -19.14 -0.37 16.31
N PRO A 275 -17.80 -0.35 16.07
CA PRO A 275 -17.10 -1.44 15.39
C PRO A 275 -16.87 -2.68 16.27
N THR A 276 -17.16 -2.62 17.57
CA THR A 276 -16.77 -3.64 18.56
C THR A 276 -17.16 -5.07 18.17
N PRO A 277 -18.40 -5.37 17.70
CA PRO A 277 -18.76 -6.73 17.31
C PRO A 277 -17.84 -7.29 16.21
N HIS A 278 -17.59 -6.50 15.16
CA HIS A 278 -16.73 -6.89 14.04
C HIS A 278 -15.27 -7.08 14.45
N ILE A 279 -14.77 -6.26 15.38
CA ILE A 279 -13.40 -6.42 15.91
C ILE A 279 -13.30 -7.67 16.80
N VAL A 280 -14.36 -8.00 17.56
CA VAL A 280 -14.40 -9.25 18.34
C VAL A 280 -14.42 -10.47 17.41
N ASP A 281 -15.18 -10.42 16.32
CA ASP A 281 -15.18 -11.49 15.31
C ASP A 281 -13.79 -11.68 14.68
N ALA A 282 -13.07 -10.57 14.42
CA ALA A 282 -11.71 -10.60 13.90
C ALA A 282 -10.69 -11.30 14.83
N LEU A 283 -10.96 -11.43 16.14
CA LEU A 283 -10.14 -12.23 17.05
C LEU A 283 -10.15 -13.72 16.72
N GLN A 284 -11.13 -14.20 15.95
CA GLN A 284 -11.23 -15.58 15.49
C GLN A 284 -10.62 -15.80 14.09
N SER A 285 -10.05 -14.75 13.48
CA SER A 285 -9.43 -14.87 12.16
C SER A 285 -8.29 -15.89 12.14
N LYS A 286 -8.14 -16.60 11.01
CA LYS A 286 -6.99 -17.47 10.77
C LYS A 286 -5.69 -16.66 10.67
N SER A 287 -5.77 -15.40 10.25
CA SER A 287 -4.62 -14.50 10.16
C SER A 287 -4.16 -14.06 11.55
N LYS A 288 -2.87 -14.29 11.83
CA LYS A 288 -2.24 -13.86 13.08
C LYS A 288 -2.23 -12.34 13.20
N SER A 289 -1.94 -11.63 12.10
CA SER A 289 -1.86 -10.17 12.09
C SER A 289 -3.24 -9.53 12.29
N VAL A 290 -4.30 -10.07 11.69
CA VAL A 290 -5.69 -9.63 11.94
C VAL A 290 -6.05 -9.78 13.42
N ARG A 291 -5.78 -10.95 14.02
CA ARG A 291 -6.04 -11.19 15.45
C ARG A 291 -5.24 -10.25 16.35
N ALA A 292 -3.98 -9.99 16.00
CA ALA A 292 -3.11 -9.10 16.76
C ALA A 292 -3.64 -7.66 16.75
N TYR A 293 -4.00 -7.11 15.57
CA TYR A 293 -4.62 -5.80 15.48
C TYR A 293 -5.93 -5.74 16.27
N ALA A 294 -6.83 -6.69 16.06
CA ALA A 294 -8.12 -6.74 16.75
C ALA A 294 -7.96 -6.73 18.29
N SER A 295 -7.03 -7.55 18.80
CA SER A 295 -6.71 -7.60 20.23
C SER A 295 -6.27 -6.24 20.76
N ILE A 296 -5.34 -5.56 20.09
CA ILE A 296 -4.80 -4.28 20.58
C ILE A 296 -5.85 -3.18 20.50
N ILE A 297 -6.61 -3.10 19.40
CA ILE A 297 -7.67 -2.09 19.24
C ILE A 297 -8.69 -2.20 20.38
N LEU A 298 -9.10 -3.42 20.72
CA LEU A 298 -9.99 -3.68 21.85
C LEU A 298 -9.39 -3.16 23.16
N LYS A 299 -8.13 -3.51 23.47
CA LYS A 299 -7.45 -3.01 24.68
C LYS A 299 -7.39 -1.49 24.72
N ASN A 300 -7.03 -0.84 23.61
CA ASN A 300 -6.98 0.62 23.48
C ASN A 300 -8.35 1.26 23.77
N MET A 301 -9.44 0.76 23.16
CA MET A 301 -10.79 1.23 23.48
C MET A 301 -11.22 0.92 24.93
N GLY A 302 -10.59 -0.08 25.55
CA GLY A 302 -10.83 -0.52 26.92
C GLY A 302 -10.12 0.29 28.02
N VAL A 303 -9.13 1.13 27.68
CA VAL A 303 -8.26 1.83 28.68
C VAL A 303 -9.08 2.64 29.69
N ASP A 304 -10.07 3.40 29.20
CA ASP A 304 -10.91 4.29 30.02
C ASP A 304 -12.11 3.57 30.69
N LYS A 305 -12.22 2.23 30.55
CA LYS A 305 -13.36 1.44 31.04
C LYS A 305 -13.16 0.95 32.50
N PRO A 306 -14.26 0.62 33.21
CA PRO A 306 -14.18 0.06 34.57
C PRO A 306 -13.29 -1.18 34.65
N ILE A 307 -12.67 -1.40 35.81
CA ILE A 307 -11.72 -2.52 36.06
C ILE A 307 -12.33 -3.89 35.70
N GLU A 308 -13.61 -4.11 35.99
CA GLU A 308 -14.30 -5.37 35.66
C GLU A 308 -14.42 -5.61 34.16
N TYR A 309 -14.58 -4.55 33.36
CA TYR A 309 -14.57 -4.65 31.91
C TYR A 309 -13.16 -4.99 31.42
N ARG A 310 -12.14 -4.27 31.89
CA ARG A 310 -10.73 -4.50 31.51
C ARG A 310 -10.26 -5.92 31.83
N ARG A 311 -10.68 -6.50 32.97
CA ARG A 311 -10.38 -7.90 33.33
C ARG A 311 -10.97 -8.92 32.36
N ARG A 312 -12.23 -8.74 31.96
CA ARG A 312 -12.88 -9.63 30.99
C ARG A 312 -12.18 -9.53 29.63
N LEU A 313 -11.92 -8.31 29.19
CA LEU A 313 -11.25 -8.03 27.93
C LEU A 313 -9.85 -8.66 27.85
N GLN A 314 -9.06 -8.56 28.94
CA GLN A 314 -7.73 -9.16 28.99
C GLN A 314 -7.80 -10.70 28.88
N ALA A 315 -8.79 -11.34 29.51
CA ALA A 315 -8.97 -12.78 29.40
C ALA A 315 -9.32 -13.24 27.97
N GLU A 316 -10.21 -12.49 27.29
CA GLU A 316 -10.63 -12.78 25.91
C GLU A 316 -9.49 -12.56 24.90
N THR A 317 -8.76 -11.46 25.02
CA THR A 317 -7.65 -11.12 24.12
C THR A 317 -6.41 -12.00 24.31
N ALA A 318 -6.09 -12.40 25.55
CA ALA A 318 -4.97 -13.32 25.82
C ALA A 318 -5.20 -14.70 25.18
N ALA A 319 -6.44 -15.21 25.23
CA ALA A 319 -6.82 -16.45 24.57
C ALA A 319 -6.68 -16.37 23.04
N ALA A 320 -7.08 -15.25 22.44
CA ALA A 320 -7.00 -15.04 20.99
C ALA A 320 -5.57 -14.83 20.48
N ALA A 321 -4.70 -14.16 21.25
CA ALA A 321 -3.31 -13.87 20.87
C ALA A 321 -2.34 -15.05 21.04
N GLY A 322 -2.78 -16.16 21.64
CA GLY A 322 -1.91 -17.31 21.94
C GLY A 322 -0.80 -17.00 22.93
N MET A 323 -0.91 -15.90 23.68
CA MET A 323 0.03 -15.50 24.71
C MET A 323 -0.35 -16.15 26.05
N PRO A 324 0.61 -16.60 26.88
CA PRO A 324 0.31 -17.13 28.20
C PRO A 324 -0.40 -16.05 29.04
N ASN A 325 -1.45 -16.44 29.76
CA ASN A 325 -2.24 -15.56 30.62
C ASN A 325 -1.38 -15.02 31.77
N GLN A 326 -0.67 -13.92 31.53
CA GLN A 326 0.01 -13.14 32.56
C GLN A 326 -1.08 -12.36 33.29
N GLY A 327 -1.44 -12.79 34.51
CA GLY A 327 -2.60 -12.26 35.26
C GLY A 327 -2.70 -10.73 35.30
N TYR A 328 -3.93 -10.23 35.49
CA TYR A 328 -4.25 -8.80 35.48
C TYR A 328 -3.36 -7.98 36.44
N SER A 329 -2.51 -7.10 35.89
CA SER A 329 -1.55 -6.28 36.63
C SER A 329 -2.17 -5.02 37.27
N GLY A 330 -3.42 -4.68 36.97
CA GLY A 330 -4.07 -3.46 37.49
C GLY A 330 -4.12 -2.31 36.48
N GLU A 331 -3.09 -2.20 35.66
CA GLU A 331 -2.84 -1.09 34.73
C GLU A 331 -2.94 -1.60 33.28
N MET A 332 -3.93 -1.09 32.55
CA MET A 332 -4.01 -1.22 31.10
C MET A 332 -3.58 0.11 30.53
N GLU A 333 -2.40 0.15 29.95
CA GLU A 333 -1.86 1.32 29.25
C GLU A 333 -2.23 1.24 27.76
N TRP A 334 -2.10 2.37 27.07
CA TRP A 334 -2.20 2.39 25.62
C TRP A 334 -1.08 1.55 25.02
N GLU A 335 -1.41 0.56 24.19
CA GLU A 335 -0.41 -0.26 23.52
C GLU A 335 0.04 0.44 22.22
N ASP A 336 1.29 0.94 22.24
CA ASP A 336 2.00 1.58 21.13
C ASP A 336 3.30 0.80 20.83
N GLY A 337 3.77 0.79 19.58
CA GLY A 337 5.08 0.23 19.23
C GLY A 337 5.14 -1.22 18.75
N MET A 338 4.02 -1.85 18.39
CA MET A 338 3.99 -3.19 17.74
C MET A 338 4.22 -3.13 16.22
N GLU A 339 4.44 -1.94 15.66
CA GLU A 339 4.68 -1.77 14.23
C GLU A 339 5.84 -2.63 13.73
N PRO A 340 7.01 -2.75 14.39
CA PRO A 340 8.09 -3.59 13.88
C PRO A 340 7.71 -5.07 13.77
N GLU A 341 6.98 -5.62 14.73
CA GLU A 341 6.53 -7.01 14.76
C GLU A 341 5.46 -7.28 13.70
N LEU A 342 4.45 -6.41 13.62
CA LEU A 342 3.39 -6.50 12.63
C LEU A 342 3.95 -6.25 11.22
N PHE A 343 4.88 -5.31 11.08
CA PHE A 343 5.58 -5.01 9.83
C PHE A 343 6.44 -6.19 9.36
N ASN A 344 7.18 -6.84 10.26
CA ASN A 344 7.97 -8.02 9.90
C ASN A 344 7.08 -9.16 9.39
N GLU A 345 5.92 -9.39 10.02
CA GLU A 345 4.95 -10.36 9.51
C GLU A 345 4.36 -9.96 8.14
N MET A 346 4.16 -8.66 7.90
CA MET A 346 3.54 -8.14 6.68
C MET A 346 4.49 -8.04 5.46
N TYR A 347 5.77 -7.71 5.67
CA TYR A 347 6.65 -7.26 4.57
C TYR A 347 7.94 -8.09 4.40
N ASN A 348 8.28 -8.99 5.33
CA ASN A 348 9.51 -9.79 5.30
C ASN A 348 9.30 -11.28 4.93
N TYR A 349 8.25 -11.60 4.16
CA TYR A 349 8.00 -12.96 3.63
C TYR A 349 9.13 -13.54 2.74
N ALA A 350 10.11 -12.73 2.34
CA ALA A 350 11.17 -13.12 1.41
C ALA A 350 12.18 -14.17 1.94
N SER A 351 12.13 -14.56 3.23
CA SER A 351 13.14 -15.46 3.80
C SER A 351 12.69 -16.87 4.19
N LEU A 352 11.39 -17.21 4.14
CA LEU A 352 10.92 -18.47 4.76
C LEU A 352 10.33 -19.54 3.84
N ASP A 353 10.06 -19.28 2.55
CA ASP A 353 9.30 -20.28 1.74
C ASP A 353 9.86 -20.62 0.35
N LEU A 354 11.18 -20.67 0.21
CA LEU A 354 11.82 -21.25 -0.98
C LEU A 354 12.04 -22.76 -0.90
N LYS A 355 11.51 -23.46 0.12
CA LYS A 355 11.78 -24.91 0.27
C LYS A 355 10.62 -25.88 0.27
N HIS A 356 9.35 -25.50 0.47
CA HIS A 356 8.28 -26.51 0.38
C HIS A 356 6.92 -25.93 0.00
N VAL A 357 6.65 -25.76 -1.30
CA VAL A 357 5.29 -25.95 -1.82
C VAL A 357 5.35 -26.57 -3.23
N GLU A 358 5.28 -27.91 -3.30
CA GLU A 358 4.73 -28.58 -4.48
C GLU A 358 3.20 -28.52 -4.38
N ARG A 359 2.59 -27.80 -5.34
CA ARG A 359 1.22 -27.88 -5.86
C ARG A 359 0.05 -27.95 -4.85
N ASP A 360 -0.77 -26.91 -4.86
CA ASP A 360 -2.10 -27.04 -5.48
C ASP A 360 -2.53 -25.73 -6.15
N GLY A 361 -3.16 -25.84 -7.31
CA GLY A 361 -3.38 -24.70 -8.21
C GLY A 361 -4.55 -23.82 -7.78
N SER A 362 -4.28 -22.54 -7.55
CA SER A 362 -5.21 -21.41 -7.74
C SER A 362 -4.54 -20.13 -7.24
N TRP A 363 -3.51 -19.63 -7.92
CA TRP A 363 -2.94 -18.30 -7.66
C TRP A 363 -2.71 -17.62 -9.02
N TYR A 364 -3.81 -17.17 -9.62
CA TYR A 364 -3.78 -16.12 -10.63
C TYR A 364 -4.04 -14.82 -9.88
N ASP A 365 -2.97 -14.28 -9.31
CA ASP A 365 -2.90 -12.90 -8.85
C ASP A 365 -2.73 -12.05 -10.11
N THR A 366 -3.85 -11.84 -10.83
CA THR A 366 -3.94 -10.85 -11.89
C THR A 366 -4.38 -9.54 -11.27
N ASP A 367 -3.44 -8.86 -10.62
CA ASP A 367 -3.50 -7.42 -10.43
C ASP A 367 -3.24 -6.75 -11.79
N LEU A 368 -4.32 -6.48 -12.51
CA LEU A 368 -4.42 -5.33 -13.42
C LEU A 368 -4.88 -4.13 -12.60
#